data_AF-A0A3E0HF90-F1
#
_entry.id   AF-A0A3E0HF90-F1
#
_cell.length_a   1.000
_cell.length_b   1.000
_cell.length_c   1.000
_cell.angle_alpha   90.00
_cell.angle_beta   90.00
_cell.angle_gamma   90.00
#
_symmetry.space_group_name_H-M   'P 1'
#
loop_
_entity.id
_entity.type
_entity.pdbx_description
1 polymer ?
#
loop_
_entity_poly.entity_id
_entity_poly.type
_entity_poly.pdbx_seq_one_letter_code
_entity_poly.pdbx_strand_id
1 'polypeptide(L)'
;MTLRDDESRSLLEIERDLTETDPDLVRLFDLRPLTSSSVAALIAGCLAMLASGVVISVAGADVDSPLTAVIGAGIATGFPALAVYHLWWRRR
;
A
#
# COMPACT_ATOMS: atom_id res chain seq x y z
N MET A 1 38.45 4.70 -1.89
CA MET A 1 37.59 3.55 -2.23
C MET A 1 37.83 2.51 -1.16
N THR A 2 36.94 2.36 -0.16
CA THR A 2 36.92 1.19 0.76
C THR A 2 35.69 1.19 1.68
N LEU A 3 35.17 2.35 2.11
CA LEU A 3 34.09 2.42 3.13
C LEU A 3 32.78 1.71 2.74
N ARG A 4 32.35 1.84 1.48
CA ARG A 4 31.09 1.22 1.01
C ARG A 4 31.21 -0.30 0.89
N ASP A 5 32.39 -0.80 0.53
CA ASP A 5 32.62 -2.24 0.37
C ASP A 5 32.72 -2.94 1.73
N ASP A 6 33.32 -2.28 2.72
CA ASP A 6 33.37 -2.77 4.10
C ASP A 6 31.98 -2.74 4.77
N GLU A 7 31.18 -1.70 4.52
CA GLU A 7 29.81 -1.60 5.01
C GLU A 7 28.89 -2.67 4.38
N SER A 8 29.05 -2.91 3.08
CA SER A 8 28.30 -3.96 2.36
C SER A 8 28.70 -5.36 2.83
N ARG A 9 29.98 -5.58 3.14
CA ARG A 9 30.47 -6.85 3.69
C ARG A 9 29.94 -7.09 5.11
N SER A 10 29.94 -6.06 5.95
CA SER A 10 29.38 -6.13 7.31
C SER A 10 27.89 -6.47 7.29
N LEU A 11 27.12 -5.87 6.37
CA LEU A 11 25.70 -6.16 6.21
C LEU A 11 25.44 -7.61 5.75
N LEU A 12 26.25 -8.13 4.82
CA LEU A 12 26.16 -9.53 4.38
C LEU A 12 26.45 -10.52 5.51
N GLU A 13 27.37 -10.17 6.40
CA GLU A 13 27.74 -11.02 7.54
C GLU A 13 26.62 -11.05 8.59
N ILE A 14 26.02 -9.89 8.86
CA ILE A 14 24.82 -9.76 9.71
C ILE A 14 23.64 -10.52 9.12
N GLU A 15 23.38 -10.39 7.81
CA GLU A 15 22.31 -11.11 7.12
C GLU A 15 22.47 -12.64 7.21
N ARG A 16 23.71 -13.13 7.08
CA ARG A 16 24.02 -14.56 7.23
C ARG A 16 23.76 -15.05 8.65
N ASP A 17 24.21 -14.30 9.65
CA ASP A 17 24.07 -14.67 11.07
C ASP A 17 22.59 -14.65 11.53
N LEU A 18 21.81 -13.68 11.02
CA LEU A 18 20.36 -13.62 11.22
C LEU A 18 19.62 -14.78 10.54
N THR A 19 20.05 -15.17 9.33
CA THR A 19 19.48 -16.31 8.59
C THR A 19 19.71 -17.64 9.31
N GLU A 20 20.85 -17.78 9.97
CA GLU A 20 21.23 -18.99 10.72
C GLU A 20 20.54 -19.05 12.09
N THR A 21 20.27 -17.89 12.72
CA THR A 21 19.66 -17.80 14.05
C THR A 21 18.13 -17.92 14.02
N ASP A 22 17.47 -17.40 12.99
CA ASP A 22 16.00 -17.44 12.90
C ASP A 22 15.52 -17.51 11.43
N PRO A 23 15.25 -18.72 10.89
CA PRO A 23 14.86 -18.89 9.49
C PRO A 23 13.50 -18.26 9.17
N ASP A 24 12.66 -17.99 10.17
CA ASP A 24 11.39 -17.27 9.97
C ASP A 24 11.61 -15.75 9.78
N LEU A 25 12.74 -15.19 10.25
CA LEU A 25 13.08 -13.79 9.98
C LEU A 25 13.36 -13.54 8.49
N VAL A 26 14.04 -14.48 7.83
CA VAL A 26 14.29 -14.42 6.38
C VAL A 26 12.98 -14.39 5.60
N ARG A 27 12.00 -15.18 6.02
CA ARG A 27 10.64 -15.18 5.44
C ARG A 27 9.94 -13.82 5.60
N LEU A 28 10.22 -13.11 6.69
CA LEU A 28 9.66 -11.78 6.93
C LEU A 28 10.29 -10.71 6.03
N PHE A 29 11.58 -10.85 5.69
CA PHE A 29 12.25 -10.02 4.69
C PHE A 29 11.92 -10.42 3.25
N ASP A 30 11.48 -11.65 3.03
CA ASP A 30 10.97 -12.15 1.75
C ASP A 30 9.54 -11.67 1.44
N LEU A 31 8.90 -10.90 2.35
CA LEU A 31 7.79 -10.02 2.00
C LEU A 31 8.31 -8.94 1.05
N ARG A 32 8.30 -9.31 -0.23
CA ARG A 32 8.72 -8.50 -1.38
C ARG A 32 8.47 -7.02 -1.10
N PRO A 33 9.50 -6.20 -0.90
CA PRO A 33 9.32 -4.80 -0.57
C PRO A 33 8.44 -4.20 -1.66
N LEU A 34 7.31 -3.62 -1.27
CA LEU A 34 6.44 -2.88 -2.18
C LEU A 34 7.34 -1.86 -2.87
N THR A 35 7.54 -2.03 -4.17
CA THR A 35 8.42 -1.13 -4.92
C THR A 35 7.89 0.29 -4.76
N SER A 36 8.78 1.27 -4.67
CA SER A 36 8.39 2.69 -4.54
C SER A 36 7.37 3.11 -5.62
N SER A 37 7.50 2.54 -6.81
CA SER A 37 6.53 2.68 -7.91
C SER A 37 5.14 2.09 -7.58
N SER A 38 5.07 0.92 -6.94
CA SER A 38 3.81 0.30 -6.54
C SER A 38 3.10 1.08 -5.43
N VAL A 39 3.87 1.65 -4.49
CA VAL A 39 3.34 2.54 -3.44
C VAL A 39 2.78 3.82 -4.06
N ALA A 40 3.53 4.46 -4.97
CA ALA A 40 3.09 5.67 -5.65
C ALA A 40 1.83 5.44 -6.49
N ALA A 41 1.75 4.32 -7.21
CA ALA A 41 0.57 3.95 -7.99
C ALA A 41 -0.67 3.72 -7.09
N LEU A 42 -0.48 3.11 -5.91
CA LEU A 42 -1.55 2.87 -4.95
C LEU A 42 -2.07 4.19 -4.37
N ILE A 43 -1.18 5.10 -4.00
CA ILE A 43 -1.53 6.45 -3.53
C ILE A 43 -2.29 7.22 -4.62
N ALA A 44 -1.77 7.22 -5.86
CA ALA A 44 -2.41 7.89 -6.99
C ALA A 44 -3.79 7.30 -7.30
N GLY A 45 -3.94 5.98 -7.25
CA GLY A 45 -5.22 5.29 -7.42
C GLY A 45 -6.23 5.68 -6.34
N CYS A 46 -5.81 5.71 -5.08
CA CYS A 46 -6.67 6.16 -3.97
C CYS A 46 -7.13 7.62 -4.17
N LEU A 47 -6.22 8.52 -4.53
CA LEU A 47 -6.54 9.93 -4.80
C LEU A 47 -7.52 10.09 -5.96
N ALA A 48 -7.30 9.38 -7.07
CA ALA A 48 -8.18 9.43 -8.23
C ALA A 48 -9.59 8.92 -7.88
N MET A 49 -9.69 7.88 -7.07
CA MET A 49 -10.96 7.30 -6.67
C MET A 49 -11.72 8.15 -5.65
N LEU A 50 -11.00 8.83 -4.75
CA LEU A 50 -11.57 9.81 -3.83
C LEU A 50 -12.12 11.01 -4.62
N ALA A 51 -11.35 11.53 -5.58
CA ALA A 51 -11.78 12.63 -6.44
C ALA A 51 -13.02 12.25 -7.27
N SER A 52 -13.04 11.06 -7.88
CA SER A 52 -14.20 10.61 -8.66
C SER A 52 -15.44 10.39 -7.78
N GLY A 53 -15.30 9.80 -6.59
CA GLY A 53 -16.40 9.61 -5.64
C GLY A 53 -17.00 10.94 -5.16
N VAL A 54 -16.16 11.95 -4.91
CA VAL A 54 -16.62 13.31 -4.56
C VAL A 54 -17.38 13.95 -5.71
N VAL A 55 -16.86 13.90 -6.95
CA VAL A 55 -17.55 14.46 -8.13
C VAL A 55 -18.90 13.80 -8.36
N ILE A 56 -18.98 12.47 -8.26
CA ILE A 56 -20.23 11.72 -8.40
C ILE A 56 -21.23 12.10 -7.29
N SER A 57 -20.74 12.29 -6.06
CA SER A 57 -21.60 12.67 -4.92
C SER A 57 -22.17 14.09 -5.08
N VAL A 58 -21.34 15.04 -5.54
CA VAL A 58 -21.77 16.42 -5.82
C VAL A 58 -22.74 16.47 -7.00
N ALA A 59 -22.43 15.76 -8.09
CA ALA A 59 -23.34 15.63 -9.22
C ALA A 59 -24.68 14.99 -8.79
N GLY A 60 -24.64 13.95 -7.96
CA GLY A 60 -25.83 13.28 -7.42
C GLY A 60 -26.70 14.19 -6.54
N ALA A 61 -26.08 15.09 -5.78
CA ALA A 61 -26.79 16.10 -5.00
C ALA A 61 -27.45 17.16 -5.89
N ASP A 62 -26.84 17.52 -7.02
CA ASP A 62 -27.37 18.50 -7.97
C ASP A 62 -28.60 17.99 -8.74
N VAL A 63 -28.70 16.67 -8.97
CA VAL A 63 -29.90 16.02 -9.56
C VAL A 63 -30.95 15.57 -8.53
N ASP A 64 -30.81 15.95 -7.25
CA ASP A 64 -31.73 15.60 -6.16
C ASP A 64 -32.00 14.09 -6.03
N SER A 65 -31.03 13.27 -6.44
CA SER A 65 -31.14 11.83 -6.50
C SER A 65 -30.29 11.20 -5.39
N PRO A 66 -30.89 10.84 -4.24
CA PRO A 66 -30.17 10.36 -3.06
C PRO A 66 -29.45 9.02 -3.31
N LEU A 67 -29.96 8.20 -4.23
CA LEU A 67 -29.32 6.95 -4.63
C LEU A 67 -27.93 7.17 -5.25
N THR A 68 -27.79 8.18 -6.12
CA THR A 68 -26.52 8.53 -6.76
C THR A 68 -25.51 9.08 -5.75
N ALA A 69 -25.97 9.87 -4.77
CA ALA A 69 -25.12 10.36 -3.69
C ALA A 69 -24.59 9.23 -2.80
N VAL A 70 -25.43 8.25 -2.45
CA VAL A 70 -25.03 7.08 -1.66
C VAL A 70 -24.03 6.19 -2.42
N ILE A 71 -24.22 6.00 -3.73
CA ILE A 71 -23.27 5.25 -4.57
C ILE A 71 -21.92 5.97 -4.62
N GLY A 72 -21.91 7.29 -4.81
CA GLY A 72 -20.69 8.10 -4.81
C GLY A 72 -19.93 8.01 -3.48
N ALA A 73 -20.64 8.13 -2.37
CA ALA A 73 -20.07 7.99 -1.03
C ALA A 73 -19.48 6.58 -0.81
N GLY A 74 -20.21 5.54 -1.24
CA GLY A 74 -19.76 4.16 -1.15
C GLY A 74 -18.48 3.90 -1.95
N ILE A 75 -18.33 4.49 -3.14
CA ILE A 75 -17.11 4.39 -3.95
C ILE A 75 -15.95 5.13 -3.26
N ALA A 76 -16.21 6.33 -2.73
CA ALA A 76 -15.21 7.15 -2.05
C ALA A 76 -14.63 6.49 -0.80
N THR A 77 -15.46 5.77 -0.03
CA THR A 77 -15.02 5.10 1.21
C THR A 77 -14.66 3.64 1.03
N GLY A 78 -15.37 2.93 0.15
CA GLY A 78 -15.27 1.48 0.00
C GLY A 78 -13.94 1.03 -0.57
N PHE A 79 -13.42 1.73 -1.58
CA PHE A 79 -12.15 1.37 -2.19
C PHE A 79 -10.93 1.58 -1.28
N PRO A 80 -10.75 2.72 -0.60
CA PRO A 80 -9.67 2.86 0.37
C PRO A 80 -9.81 1.90 1.55
N ALA A 81 -11.04 1.62 2.02
CA ALA A 81 -11.27 0.63 3.07
C ALA A 81 -10.88 -0.79 2.64
N LEU A 82 -11.23 -1.19 1.41
CA LEU A 82 -10.85 -2.48 0.83
C LEU A 82 -9.35 -2.57 0.57
N ALA A 83 -8.71 -1.50 0.11
CA ALA A 83 -7.27 -1.45 -0.10
C ALA A 83 -6.51 -1.63 1.23
N VAL A 84 -6.94 -0.95 2.29
CA VAL A 84 -6.37 -1.12 3.65
C VAL A 84 -6.63 -2.53 4.16
N TYR A 85 -7.84 -3.04 4.02
CA TYR A 85 -8.19 -4.41 4.43
C TYR A 85 -7.35 -5.47 3.71
N HIS A 86 -7.21 -5.33 2.39
CA HIS A 86 -6.42 -6.25 1.57
C HIS A 86 -4.93 -6.17 1.92
N LEU A 87 -4.40 -4.97 2.17
CA LEU A 87 -3.01 -4.79 2.60
C LEU A 87 -2.78 -5.40 3.99
N TRP A 88 -3.75 -5.29 4.90
CA TRP A 88 -3.68 -5.87 6.24
C TRP A 88 -3.76 -7.40 6.20
N TRP A 89 -4.61 -7.96 5.35
CA TRP A 89 -4.72 -9.40 5.15
C TRP A 89 -3.46 -10.00 4.54
N ARG A 90 -2.77 -9.27 3.65
CA ARG A 90 -1.51 -9.72 3.04
C ARG A 90 -0.31 -9.69 4.00
N ARG A 91 -0.47 -9.07 5.17
CA ARG A 91 0.58 -8.88 6.19
C ARG A 91 0.46 -9.87 7.36
N ARG A 92 -0.63 -10.63 7.43
CA ARG A 92 -0.82 -11.78 8.33
C ARG A 92 -0.46 -13.07 7.60
#